data_AF-A0A2U1PN99-F1
#
_entry.id   AF-A0A2U1PN99-F1
#
_cell.length_a   1.000
_cell.length_b   1.000
_cell.length_c   1.000
_cell.angle_alpha   90.00
_cell.angle_beta   90.00
_cell.angle_gamma   90.00
#
_symmetry.space_group_name_H-M   'P 1'
#
loop_
_entity.id
_entity.type
_entity.pdbx_description
1 polymer ?
#
loop_
_entity_poly.entity_id
_entity_poly.type
_entity_poly.pdbx_seq_one_letter_code
_entity_poly.pdbx_strand_id
1 'polypeptide(L)'
;MVRSQMTSYDADYYSTSSMCNSGMYEADFGWGKPVWSCLGYLNNDVPLYANVIMLMDTSTGGGIEAWVTLSEDEMAILEGDPDLLLYASVEPSPILSKVE
;
A
#
# COMPACT_ATOMS: atom_id res chain seq x y z
N MET A 1 0.74 23.47 -16.41
CA MET A 1 -0.31 24.08 -15.57
C MET A 1 -1.56 23.20 -15.62
N VAL A 2 -1.53 22.05 -14.94
CA VAL A 2 -2.71 21.20 -14.75
C VAL A 2 -2.87 20.96 -13.25
N ARG A 3 -3.06 22.05 -12.52
CA ARG A 3 -3.66 22.04 -11.18
C ARG A 3 -4.98 22.76 -11.31
N SER A 4 -5.99 22.06 -11.82
CA SER A 4 -7.38 22.45 -11.62
C SER A 4 -8.26 21.31 -12.08
N GLN A 5 -8.85 20.61 -11.11
CA GLN A 5 -10.31 20.40 -10.99
C GLN A 5 -10.58 19.22 -10.04
N MET A 6 -10.47 19.48 -8.73
CA MET A 6 -11.46 19.13 -7.69
C MET A 6 -10.82 19.32 -6.32
N THR A 7 -11.14 20.45 -5.70
CA THR A 7 -11.44 20.64 -4.27
C THR A 7 -11.50 22.15 -4.05
N SER A 8 -12.66 22.66 -3.63
CA SER A 8 -12.80 24.03 -3.15
C SER A 8 -12.27 24.19 -1.72
N TYR A 9 -11.29 23.38 -1.34
CA TYR A 9 -10.66 23.36 -0.03
C TYR A 9 -9.19 23.04 -0.25
N ASP A 10 -8.33 23.89 0.31
CA ASP A 10 -6.88 23.74 0.36
C ASP A 10 -6.51 22.64 1.39
N ALA A 11 -7.03 21.43 1.17
CA ALA A 11 -6.94 20.32 2.09
C ALA A 11 -6.42 19.07 1.36
N ASP A 12 -5.32 18.53 1.86
CA ASP A 12 -4.76 17.28 1.37
C ASP A 12 -5.72 16.13 1.69
N TYR A 13 -6.17 15.42 0.65
CA TYR A 13 -7.09 14.30 0.79
C TYR A 13 -6.30 12.99 0.89
N TYR A 14 -6.44 12.29 2.01
CA TYR A 14 -5.87 10.96 2.23
C TYR A 14 -6.97 9.91 2.20
N SER A 15 -6.81 8.89 1.35
CA SER A 15 -7.76 7.78 1.28
C SER A 15 -7.17 6.53 1.91
N THR A 16 -7.94 5.90 2.80
CA THR A 16 -7.56 4.64 3.45
C THR A 16 -8.55 3.54 3.09
N SER A 17 -8.06 2.37 2.70
CA SER A 17 -8.90 1.19 2.45
C SER A 17 -8.22 -0.06 3.00
N SER A 18 -9.01 -1.11 3.25
CA SER A 18 -8.50 -2.39 3.73
C SER A 18 -9.08 -3.53 2.92
N MET A 19 -8.24 -4.48 2.53
CA MET A 19 -8.64 -5.79 2.01
C MET A 19 -8.22 -6.92 2.94
N CYS A 20 -7.97 -6.62 4.22
CA CYS A 20 -7.70 -7.64 5.22
C CYS A 20 -8.90 -8.59 5.37
N ASN A 21 -8.64 -9.88 5.54
CA ASN A 21 -9.64 -10.95 5.64
C ASN A 21 -10.58 -11.08 4.41
N SER A 22 -10.18 -10.56 3.26
CA SER A 22 -10.95 -10.68 2.00
C SER A 22 -10.87 -12.08 1.37
N GLY A 23 -9.96 -12.94 1.84
CA GLY A 23 -9.73 -14.27 1.28
C GLY A 23 -8.84 -14.28 0.03
N MET A 24 -8.13 -13.19 -0.26
CA MET A 24 -7.26 -13.09 -1.46
C MET A 24 -6.24 -14.23 -1.55
N TYR A 25 -5.60 -14.60 -0.45
CA TYR A 25 -4.64 -15.71 -0.40
C TYR A 25 -5.28 -17.10 -0.42
N GLU A 26 -6.62 -17.18 -0.31
CA GLU A 26 -7.36 -18.44 -0.40
C GLU A 26 -7.90 -18.71 -1.80
N ALA A 27 -7.79 -17.74 -2.73
CA ALA A 27 -8.26 -17.89 -4.09
C ALA A 27 -7.43 -18.96 -4.83
N ASP A 28 -8.05 -20.08 -5.21
CA ASP A 28 -7.43 -21.13 -6.01
C ASP A 28 -8.28 -21.41 -7.25
N PHE A 29 -7.69 -21.14 -8.42
CA PHE A 29 -8.32 -21.33 -9.73
C PHE A 29 -7.93 -22.67 -10.39
N GLY A 30 -7.25 -23.56 -9.67
CA GLY A 30 -6.79 -24.86 -10.14
C GLY A 30 -5.28 -24.96 -10.37
N TRP A 31 -4.52 -23.89 -10.10
CA TRP A 31 -3.06 -23.83 -10.24
C TRP A 31 -2.35 -23.50 -8.92
N GLY A 32 -3.08 -23.52 -7.80
CA GLY A 32 -2.58 -23.15 -6.49
C GLY A 32 -2.92 -21.72 -6.10
N LYS A 33 -2.63 -21.41 -4.83
CA LYS A 33 -2.91 -20.13 -4.18
C LYS A 33 -1.87 -19.05 -4.55
N PRO A 34 -2.22 -17.76 -4.45
CA PRO A 34 -1.28 -16.66 -4.68
C PRO A 34 -0.09 -16.73 -3.73
N VAL A 35 1.11 -16.58 -4.27
CA VAL A 35 2.33 -16.41 -3.46
C VAL A 35 2.37 -15.03 -2.81
N TRP A 36 1.79 -14.03 -3.47
CA TRP A 36 1.71 -12.63 -3.06
C TRP A 36 0.56 -11.93 -3.83
N SER A 37 -0.01 -10.88 -3.25
CA SER A 37 -1.04 -10.03 -3.87
C SER A 37 -0.64 -8.56 -3.77
N CYS A 38 -0.87 -7.78 -4.82
CA CYS A 38 -0.53 -6.36 -4.87
C CYS A 38 -1.62 -5.50 -5.52
N LEU A 39 -1.47 -4.18 -5.38
CA LEU A 39 -2.33 -3.19 -6.02
C LEU A 39 -1.88 -2.87 -7.44
N GLY A 40 -2.74 -3.11 -8.43
CA GLY A 40 -2.43 -2.90 -9.84
C GLY A 40 -2.59 -1.46 -10.36
N TYR A 41 -3.05 -0.51 -9.54
CA TYR A 41 -3.44 0.84 -9.98
C TYR A 41 -2.49 1.97 -9.57
N LEU A 42 -1.30 1.65 -9.05
CA LEU A 42 -0.31 2.65 -8.63
C LEU A 42 0.59 3.08 -9.81
N ASN A 43 0.00 3.58 -10.90
CA ASN A 43 0.77 4.17 -12.00
C ASN A 43 0.61 5.70 -12.03
N ASN A 44 1.67 6.39 -12.44
CA ASN A 44 1.74 7.86 -12.50
C ASN A 44 0.70 8.50 -13.44
N ASP A 45 0.03 7.70 -14.27
CA ASP A 45 -0.97 8.16 -15.25
C ASP A 45 -2.40 8.20 -14.67
N VAL A 46 -2.63 7.71 -13.44
CA VAL A 46 -3.94 7.77 -12.78
C VAL A 46 -3.91 8.87 -11.69
N PRO A 47 -4.37 10.10 -11.98
CA PRO A 47 -4.22 11.26 -11.10
C PRO A 47 -5.14 11.25 -9.86
N LEU A 48 -5.88 10.16 -9.62
CA LEU A 48 -7.00 10.16 -8.66
C LEU A 48 -6.62 9.73 -7.23
N TYR A 49 -5.37 9.32 -6.99
CA TYR A 49 -5.00 8.61 -5.76
C TYR A 49 -3.55 8.84 -5.32
N ALA A 50 -3.08 10.09 -5.37
CA ALA A 50 -1.71 10.41 -4.98
C ALA A 50 -1.41 10.10 -3.49
N ASN A 51 -2.43 10.16 -2.63
CA ASN A 51 -2.32 9.93 -1.19
C ASN A 51 -3.23 8.77 -0.76
N VAL A 52 -2.78 7.54 -0.99
CA VAL A 52 -3.54 6.32 -0.67
C VAL A 52 -2.77 5.42 0.27
N ILE A 53 -3.50 4.88 1.25
CA ILE A 53 -3.04 3.85 2.15
C ILE A 53 -3.96 2.64 2.00
N MET A 54 -3.40 1.50 1.60
CA MET A 54 -4.15 0.26 1.54
C MET A 54 -3.54 -0.79 2.46
N LEU A 55 -4.40 -1.38 3.31
CA LEU A 55 -4.03 -2.45 4.22
C LEU A 55 -4.35 -3.81 3.60
N MET A 56 -3.34 -4.67 3.52
CA MET A 56 -3.41 -6.01 2.94
C MET A 56 -2.90 -7.05 3.96
N ASP A 57 -3.40 -8.28 3.90
CA ASP A 57 -2.79 -9.37 4.69
C ASP A 57 -1.40 -9.72 4.13
N THR A 58 -0.47 -10.14 4.99
CA THR A 58 0.82 -10.70 4.57
C THR A 58 0.64 -12.08 3.93
N SER A 59 1.47 -12.43 2.94
CA SER A 59 1.38 -13.73 2.26
C SER A 59 1.64 -14.96 3.14
N THR A 60 2.37 -14.79 4.25
CA THR A 60 2.67 -15.84 5.23
C THR A 60 1.58 -15.96 6.31
N GLY A 61 0.60 -15.05 6.30
CA GLY A 61 -0.37 -14.89 7.38
C GLY A 61 0.24 -14.30 8.66
N GLY A 62 -0.61 -13.73 9.51
CA GLY A 62 -0.22 -13.24 10.84
C GLY A 62 0.25 -11.78 10.91
N GLY A 63 0.34 -11.07 9.78
CA GLY A 63 0.64 -9.64 9.75
C GLY A 63 -0.17 -8.87 8.69
N ILE A 64 0.03 -7.56 8.67
CA ILE A 64 -0.58 -6.62 7.72
C ILE A 64 0.53 -5.87 6.99
N GLU A 65 0.42 -5.76 5.67
CA GLU A 65 1.22 -4.89 4.82
C GLU A 65 0.44 -3.60 4.57
N ALA A 66 1.07 -2.44 4.82
CA ALA A 66 0.53 -1.14 4.47
C ALA A 66 1.17 -0.65 3.17
N TRP A 67 0.36 -0.55 2.12
CA TRP A 67 0.75 -0.03 0.82
C TRP A 67 0.45 1.46 0.78
N VAL A 68 1.49 2.28 0.84
CA VAL A 68 1.37 3.73 0.95
C VAL A 68 1.88 4.38 -0.34
N THR A 69 1.11 5.33 -0.85
CA THR A 69 1.50 6.24 -1.92
C THR A 69 1.27 7.65 -1.41
N LEU A 70 2.33 8.46 -1.44
CA LEU A 70 2.36 9.89 -1.08
C LEU A 70 3.32 10.61 -2.03
N SER A 71 3.43 11.93 -1.90
CA SER A 71 4.53 12.66 -2.54
C SER A 71 5.89 12.20 -2.00
N GLU A 72 6.96 12.39 -2.79
CA GLU A 72 8.32 11.99 -2.37
C GLU A 72 8.74 12.65 -1.04
N ASP A 73 8.40 13.94 -0.85
CA ASP A 73 8.71 14.68 0.36
C ASP A 73 7.97 14.12 1.59
N GLU A 74 6.69 13.76 1.44
CA GLU A 74 5.89 13.17 2.51
C GLU A 74 6.30 11.72 2.81
N MET A 75 6.65 10.93 1.79
CA MET A 75 7.20 9.58 1.97
C MET A 75 8.50 9.63 2.76
N ALA A 76 9.41 10.57 2.45
CA ALA A 76 10.68 10.69 3.16
C ALA A 76 10.50 11.01 4.66
N ILE A 77 9.45 11.76 5.01
CA ILE A 77 9.07 12.01 6.42
C ILE A 77 8.52 10.75 7.05
N LEU A 78 7.59 10.06 6.37
CA LEU A 78 6.94 8.86 6.88
C LEU A 78 7.93 7.72 7.12
N GLU A 79 8.84 7.48 6.17
CA GLU A 79 9.86 6.43 6.26
C GLU A 79 10.86 6.67 7.40
N GLY A 80 11.06 7.93 7.80
CA GLY A 80 11.94 8.32 8.89
C GLY A 80 11.25 8.49 10.25
N ASP A 81 9.93 8.29 10.33
CA ASP A 81 9.16 8.54 11.55
C ASP A 81 9.51 7.50 12.64
N PRO A 82 10.08 7.92 13.79
CA PRO A 82 10.51 6.99 14.82
C PRO A 82 9.35 6.26 15.49
N ASP A 83 8.17 6.86 15.59
CA ASP A 83 7.00 6.24 16.19
C ASP A 83 6.42 5.16 15.24
N LEU A 84 6.46 5.39 13.93
CA LEU A 84 6.08 4.38 12.94
C LEU A 84 7.07 3.21 12.94
N LEU A 85 8.37 3.50 12.95
CA LEU A 85 9.44 2.49 12.91
C LEU A 85 9.49 1.60 14.16
N LEU A 86 8.82 1.97 15.25
CA LEU A 86 8.62 1.09 16.40
C LEU A 86 7.68 -0.09 16.11
N TYR A 87 6.79 0.05 15.12
CA TYR A 87 5.73 -0.93 14.83
C TYR A 87 5.77 -1.47 13.40
N ALA A 88 6.38 -0.76 12.47
CA ALA A 88 6.45 -1.10 11.06
C ALA A 88 7.90 -1.19 10.59
N SER A 89 8.14 -2.05 9.59
CA SER A 89 9.38 -2.09 8.86
C SER A 89 9.11 -1.67 7.42
N VAL A 90 10.00 -0.86 6.85
CA VAL A 90 9.96 -0.48 5.44
C VAL A 90 10.65 -1.60 4.66
N GLU A 91 9.92 -2.70 4.41
CA GLU A 91 10.43 -3.82 3.61
C GLU A 91 10.19 -3.58 2.11
N PRO A 92 11.24 -3.56 1.28
CA PRO A 92 11.10 -3.28 -0.15
C PRO A 92 10.63 -4.50 -0.96
N SER A 93 10.55 -5.70 -0.38
CA SER A 93 10.23 -6.90 -1.16
C SER A 93 9.62 -8.04 -0.34
N PRO A 94 8.30 -8.28 -0.45
CA PRO A 94 7.60 -9.39 0.20
C PRO A 94 7.95 -10.78 -0.38
N ILE A 95 8.81 -10.85 -1.40
CA ILE A 95 9.26 -12.09 -2.03
C ILE A 95 10.56 -12.61 -1.40
N LEU A 96 11.41 -11.75 -0.84
CA LEU A 96 12.72 -12.15 -0.31
C LEU A 96 12.65 -12.88 1.04
N SER A 97 11.57 -12.72 1.81
CA SER A 97 11.40 -13.36 3.12
C SER A 97 11.12 -14.88 3.08
N LYS A 98 11.01 -15.48 1.88
CA LYS A 98 10.82 -16.94 1.68
C LYS A 98 12.10 -17.68 1.27
N VAL A 99 13.26 -17.02 1.26
CA VAL A 99 14.55 -17.64 0.90
C VAL A 99 15.35 -18.01 2.16
N GLU A 100 14.76 -18.79 3.07
CA GLU A 100 15.47 -19.57 4.10
C GLU A 100 14.78 -20.92 4.33
#